data_AF-A0A494YRV5-F1
#
_entry.id   AF-A0A494YRV5-F1
#
_cell.length_a   1.000
_cell.length_b   1.000
_cell.length_c   1.000
_cell.angle_alpha   90.00
_cell.angle_beta   90.00
_cell.angle_gamma   90.00
#
_symmetry.space_group_name_H-M   'P 1'
#
loop_
_entity.id
_entity.type
_entity.pdbx_description
1 polymer ?
#
loop_
_entity_poly.entity_id
_entity_poly.type
_entity_poly.pdbx_seq_one_letter_code
_entity_poly.pdbx_strand_id
1 'polypeptide(L)' 'MNYEDFIRKSLSLQALPVYKTDIPYIHQILYTMNQAERQLQAFPRLNLEIPITIVDKKVLKR' A
#
# COMPACT_ATOMS: atom_id res chain seq x y z
N MET A 1 8.78 17.07 6.87
CA MET A 1 7.42 17.12 7.47
C MET A 1 7.45 16.27 8.72
N ASN A 2 7.09 16.82 9.88
CA ASN A 2 7.06 16.05 11.12
C ASN A 2 5.81 15.16 11.12
N TYR A 3 5.99 13.83 11.06
CA TYR A 3 4.90 12.86 10.99
C TYR A 3 4.00 12.90 12.23
N GLU A 4 4.57 13.16 13.39
CA GLU A 4 3.80 13.32 14.62
C GLU A 4 2.87 14.54 14.53
N ASP A 5 3.38 15.68 14.05
CA ASP A 5 2.56 16.88 13.86
C ASP A 5 1.48 16.66 12.80
N PHE A 6 1.79 15.92 11.73
CA PHE A 6 0.81 15.58 10.70
C PHE A 6 -0.32 14.71 11.26
N ILE A 7 0.00 13.64 12.00
CA ILE A 7 -0.99 12.74 12.60
C ILE A 7 -1.84 13.50 13.61
N ARG A 8 -1.21 14.26 14.51
CA ARG A 8 -1.93 15.05 15.54
C ARG A 8 -2.88 16.06 14.91
N LYS A 9 -2.41 16.82 13.91
CA LYS A 9 -3.26 17.79 13.19
C LYS A 9 -4.40 17.10 12.45
N SER A 10 -4.12 16.00 11.76
CA SER A 10 -5.13 15.25 11.01
C SER A 10 -6.24 14.70 11.91
N LEU A 11 -5.87 14.09 13.03
CA LEU A 11 -6.84 13.60 14.02
C LEU A 11 -7.65 14.75 14.63
N SER A 12 -6.98 15.86 14.98
CA SER A 12 -7.65 17.05 15.54
C SER A 12 -8.67 17.64 14.56
N LEU A 13 -8.35 17.71 13.26
CA LEU A 13 -9.25 18.20 12.22
C LEU A 13 -10.50 17.32 12.05
N GLN A 14 -10.41 16.03 12.40
CA GLN A 14 -11.51 15.08 12.33
C GLN A 14 -12.27 14.94 13.66
N ALA A 15 -11.95 15.78 14.66
CA ALA A 15 -12.46 15.68 16.02
C ALA A 15 -12.23 14.30 16.67
N LEU A 16 -11.14 13.62 16.27
CA LEU A 16 -10.71 12.35 16.85
C LEU A 16 -9.76 12.59 18.04
N PRO A 17 -9.83 11.75 19.08
CA PRO A 17 -8.93 11.85 20.21
C PRO A 17 -7.48 11.58 19.79
N VAL A 18 -6.55 12.33 20.40
CA VAL A 18 -5.11 12.20 20.14
C VAL A 18 -4.45 11.55 21.34
N TYR A 19 -4.14 10.27 21.23
CA TYR A 19 -3.36 9.54 22.23
C TYR A 19 -1.91 9.42 21.76
N LYS A 20 -0.98 9.94 22.57
CA LYS A 20 0.46 9.92 22.24
C LYS A 20 0.99 8.51 22.05
N THR A 21 0.44 7.53 22.77
CA THR A 21 0.77 6.11 22.67
C THR A 21 0.42 5.50 21.31
N ASP A 22 -0.55 6.08 20.61
CA ASP A 22 -1.10 5.51 19.37
C ASP A 22 -0.38 6.06 18.13
N ILE A 23 0.31 7.20 18.28
CA ILE A 23 1.02 7.87 17.19
C ILE A 23 2.01 6.94 16.46
N PRO A 24 2.85 6.14 17.15
CA PRO A 24 3.75 5.20 16.48
C PRO A 24 3.02 4.15 15.65
N TYR A 25 1.88 3.65 16.14
CA TYR A 25 1.06 2.65 15.44
C TYR A 25 0.39 3.26 14.21
N ILE A 26 -0.21 4.45 14.34
CA ILE A 26 -0.83 5.17 13.23
C ILE A 26 0.23 5.47 12.15
N HIS A 27 1.42 5.89 12.56
CA HIS A 27 2.54 6.12 11.64
C HIS A 27 2.92 4.85 10.88
N GLN A 28 3.02 3.70 11.56
CA GLN A 28 3.34 2.42 10.94
C GLN A 28 2.30 2.00 9.90
N ILE A 29 1.01 2.18 10.21
CA ILE A 29 -0.09 1.87 9.28
C ILE A 29 -0.01 2.77 8.05
N LEU A 30 0.10 4.09 8.24
CA LEU A 30 0.21 5.05 7.14
C LEU A 30 1.45 4.79 6.28
N TYR A 31 2.58 4.44 6.88
CA TYR A 31 3.78 4.05 6.17
C TYR A 31 3.53 2.82 5.29
N THR A 32 2.89 1.79 5.85
CA THR A 32 2.57 0.55 5.13
C THR A 32 1.62 0.81 3.96
N MET A 33 0.59 1.63 4.17
CA MET A 33 -0.34 2.05 3.12
C MET A 33 0.37 2.80 1.99
N ASN A 34 1.26 3.74 2.33
CA ASN A 34 2.06 4.48 1.34
C ASN A 34 2.98 3.56 0.53
N GLN A 35 3.59 2.54 1.15
CA GLN A 35 4.40 1.57 0.41
C GLN A 35 3.54 0.70 -0.53
N ALA A 36 2.36 0.28 -0.08
CA ALA A 36 1.43 -0.47 -0.91
C ALA A 36 0.90 0.34 -2.10
N GLU A 37 0.58 1.62 -1.89
CA GLU A 37 0.14 2.53 -2.96
C GLU A 37 1.20 2.68 -4.05
N ARG A 38 2.48 2.79 -3.68
CA ARG A 38 3.58 2.84 -4.67
C ARG A 38 3.60 1.63 -5.59
N GLN A 39 3.31 0.44 -5.06
CA GLN A 39 3.22 -0.78 -5.87
C GLN A 39 2.02 -0.72 -6.82
N LEU A 40 0.88 -0.20 -6.38
CA LEU A 40 -0.29 0.01 -7.25
C LEU A 40 -0.02 1.02 -8.36
N GLN A 41 0.72 2.10 -8.09
CA GLN A 41 1.10 3.07 -9.12
C GLN A 41 2.09 2.49 -10.14
N ALA A 42 3.06 1.69 -9.67
CA ALA A 42 4.04 1.02 -10.54
C ALA A 42 3.41 -0.12 -11.36
N PHE A 43 2.45 -0.84 -10.79
CA PHE A 43 1.77 -1.98 -11.40
C PHE A 43 0.24 -1.81 -11.30
N PRO A 44 -0.35 -0.86 -12.04
CA PRO A 44 -1.78 -0.51 -11.93
C PRO A 44 -2.73 -1.63 -12.35
N ARG A 45 -2.18 -2.68 -12.95
CA ARG A 45 -2.88 -3.82 -13.53
C ARG A 45 -2.36 -5.15 -12.97
N LEU A 46 -1.82 -5.15 -11.75
CA LEU A 46 -1.27 -6.37 -11.12
C LEU A 46 -2.30 -7.52 -11.07
N ASN A 47 -3.59 -7.19 -11.02
CA ASN A 47 -4.71 -8.13 -10.97
C ASN A 47 -5.19 -8.58 -12.38
N LEU A 48 -4.64 -7.99 -13.45
CA LEU A 48 -4.81 -8.49 -14.81
C LEU A 48 -3.75 -9.55 -15.05
N GLU A 49 -3.92 -10.69 -14.38
CA GLU A 49 -3.17 -11.89 -14.74
C GLU A 49 -3.47 -12.22 -16.21
N ILE A 50 -2.44 -12.15 -17.06
CA ILE A 50 -2.40 -13.06 -18.19
C ILE A 50 -2.24 -14.43 -17.53
N PRO A 51 -3.13 -15.42 -17.77
CA PRO A 51 -2.88 -16.76 -17.26
C PRO A 51 -1.48 -17.17 -17.72
N ILE A 52 -0.67 -17.71 -16.80
CA ILE A 52 0.62 -18.29 -17.17
C ILE A 52 0.32 -19.34 -18.24
N THR A 53 0.58 -19.02 -19.50
CA THR A 53 0.41 -19.96 -20.59
C THR A 53 1.52 -20.98 -20.46
N ILE A 54 1.24 -22.10 -19.82
CA ILE A 54 2.11 -23.27 -19.83
C ILE A 54 2.05 -23.83 -21.25
N VAL A 55 3.01 -23.44 -22.10
CA VAL A 55 3.15 -24.01 -23.43
C VAL A 55 3.82 -25.38 -23.29
N ASP A 56 3.08 -26.45 -23.55
CA ASP A 56 3.68 -27.78 -23.68
C ASP A 56 4.67 -27.77 -24.86
N LYS A 57 5.95 -28.06 -24.58
CA LYS A 57 7.02 -28.13 -25.56
C LYS A 57 6.73 -29.12 -26.70
N LYS A 58 5.81 -30.07 -26.51
CA LYS A 58 5.38 -31.00 -27.57
C LYS A 58 4.53 -30.34 -28.65
N VAL A 59 3.88 -29.21 -28.37
CA VAL A 59 3.04 -28.48 -29.34
C VAL A 59 3.89 -27.66 -30.33
N LEU A 60 5.14 -27.32 -29.95
CA LEU A 60 6.07 -26.56 -30.79
C LEU A 60 6.96 -27.42 -31.71
N LYS A 61 6.73 -28.74 -31.78
CA LYS A 61 7.42 -29.59 -32.75
C LYS A 61 6.68 -29.57 -34.09
N ARG A 62 7.13 -28.73 -35.01
CA ARG A 62 6.98 -28.93 -36.45
C ARG A 62 8.37 -29.00 -37.07
#